data_AF-A0A6N2KC70-F1
#
_entry.id   AF-A0A6N2KC70-F1
#
_cell.length_a   1.000
_cell.length_b   1.000
_cell.length_c   1.000
_cell.angle_alpha   90.00
_cell.angle_beta   90.00
_cell.angle_gamma   90.00
#
_symmetry.space_group_name_H-M   'P 1'
#
loop_
_entity.id
_entity.type
_entity.pdbx_description
1 polymer ?
#
loop_
_entity_poly.entity_id
_entity_poly.type
_entity_poly.pdbx_seq_one_letter_code
_entity_poly.pdbx_strand_id
1 'polypeptide(L)'
;MEKRVSLEDLRNVKRGERIGFPLNFPDGFDLKRKVRDWVFEWQGLPYISPYENAFHLNPNGDQAEKWTVTVLHELLWLLVSKKTEKENVLRLGDYLGFGNRFTKALVHHPGIFYVSNKIRTQTVVLREAYRKGFLVHKHPLMGMRFRYIRLMSKAKKKRRKSVGGVSHSQLQRQVSSTKKGIERNAKYKSREEENGSSESEFEDVGSSDSNLEGANNDGTRKMKM
;
A
#
# COMPACT_ATOMS: atom_id res chain seq x y z
N MET A 1 -0.85 -27.13 5.84
CA MET A 1 -0.43 -27.48 7.21
C MET A 1 0.23 -26.26 7.82
N GLU A 2 -0.51 -25.50 8.63
CA GLU A 2 0.03 -24.36 9.37
C GLU A 2 0.80 -24.89 10.57
N LYS A 3 2.13 -24.72 10.62
CA LYS A 3 2.85 -24.86 11.89
C LYS A 3 2.60 -23.60 12.72
N ARG A 4 1.51 -23.66 13.47
CA ARG A 4 1.30 -22.99 14.76
C ARG A 4 2.53 -23.15 15.65
N VAL A 5 3.39 -22.15 15.84
CA VAL A 5 4.26 -22.14 17.03
C VAL A 5 3.32 -22.01 18.22
N SER A 6 3.34 -22.99 19.12
CA SER A 6 2.41 -23.08 20.23
C SER A 6 2.70 -22.00 21.29
N LEU A 7 1.70 -21.66 22.10
CA LEU A 7 1.85 -20.72 23.23
C LEU A 7 2.78 -21.28 24.34
N GLU A 8 3.12 -22.57 24.26
CA GLU A 8 4.13 -23.25 25.08
C GLU A 8 5.54 -23.05 24.51
N ASP A 9 5.70 -22.96 23.20
CA ASP A 9 6.98 -22.67 22.55
C ASP A 9 7.48 -21.26 22.87
N LEU A 10 6.57 -20.28 23.04
CA LEU A 10 6.91 -18.91 23.48
C LEU A 10 7.46 -18.84 24.92
N ARG A 11 7.15 -19.84 25.76
CA ARG A 11 7.63 -19.88 27.16
C ARG A 11 9.02 -20.50 27.29
N ASN A 12 9.50 -21.19 26.25
CA ASN A 12 10.81 -21.85 26.22
C ASN A 12 11.87 -21.09 25.42
N VAL A 13 11.57 -19.88 24.95
CA VAL A 13 12.50 -19.01 24.23
C VAL A 13 13.59 -18.54 25.20
N LYS A 14 14.75 -19.20 25.17
CA LYS A 14 15.94 -18.75 25.91
C LYS A 14 16.29 -17.34 25.44
N ARG A 15 16.64 -16.44 26.37
CA ARG A 15 17.17 -15.09 26.04
C ARG A 15 18.29 -15.25 24.99
N GLY A 16 18.04 -14.79 23.77
CA GLY A 16 18.97 -14.91 22.64
C GLY A 16 18.58 -15.89 21.52
N GLU A 17 17.38 -16.49 21.51
CA GLU A 17 16.91 -17.21 20.33
C GLU A 17 16.78 -16.27 19.12
N ARG A 18 17.27 -16.76 17.97
CA ARG A 18 17.37 -16.02 16.71
C ARG A 18 15.99 -15.89 16.07
N ILE A 19 15.17 -14.99 16.61
CA ILE A 19 13.88 -14.64 16.03
C ILE A 19 14.12 -13.73 14.82
N GLY A 20 13.78 -14.25 13.64
CA GLY A 20 13.84 -13.53 12.37
C GLY A 20 12.46 -13.08 11.91
N PHE A 21 12.43 -12.01 11.11
CA PHE A 21 11.19 -11.53 10.50
C PHE A 21 10.89 -12.29 9.22
N PRO A 22 9.61 -12.61 8.93
CA PRO A 22 9.23 -13.17 7.64
C PRO A 22 9.47 -12.13 6.53
N LEU A 23 10.27 -12.50 5.54
CA LEU A 23 10.57 -11.65 4.38
C LEU A 23 9.65 -12.03 3.22
N ASN A 24 8.91 -11.05 2.71
CA ASN A 24 8.05 -11.22 1.55
C ASN A 24 8.47 -10.22 0.47
N PHE A 25 9.07 -10.73 -0.61
CA PHE A 25 9.43 -9.91 -1.77
C PHE A 25 8.40 -10.11 -2.90
N PRO A 26 8.18 -9.09 -3.75
CA PRO A 26 7.40 -9.27 -4.97
C PRO A 26 8.01 -10.34 -5.87
N ASP A 27 7.17 -10.99 -6.68
CA ASP A 27 7.65 -11.93 -7.69
C ASP A 27 8.61 -11.21 -8.67
N GLY A 28 9.74 -11.84 -8.97
CA GLY A 28 10.80 -11.25 -9.81
C GLY A 28 11.74 -10.27 -9.10
N PHE A 29 11.58 -10.04 -7.79
CA PHE A 29 12.52 -9.24 -7.01
C PHE A 29 13.80 -10.03 -6.69
N ASP A 30 14.90 -9.71 -7.39
CA ASP A 30 16.19 -10.34 -7.12
C ASP A 30 17.08 -9.47 -6.23
N LEU A 31 17.42 -10.02 -5.06
CA LEU A 31 18.38 -9.42 -4.14
C LEU A 31 19.79 -9.75 -4.60
N LYS A 32 20.61 -8.71 -4.78
CA LYS A 32 22.06 -8.87 -4.93
C LYS A 32 22.59 -9.76 -3.80
N ARG A 33 23.46 -10.72 -4.12
CA ARG A 33 24.02 -11.70 -3.16
C ARG A 33 24.49 -11.06 -1.85
N LYS A 34 25.26 -9.98 -1.94
CA LYS A 34 25.77 -9.22 -0.78
C LYS A 34 24.65 -8.72 0.15
N VAL A 35 23.54 -8.24 -0.41
CA VAL A 35 22.40 -7.75 0.39
C VAL A 35 21.69 -8.92 1.05
N ARG A 36 21.53 -10.04 0.34
CA ARG A 36 20.94 -11.26 0.90
C ARG A 36 21.75 -11.80 2.07
N ASP A 37 23.07 -11.86 1.92
CA ASP A 37 24.00 -12.31 2.96
C ASP A 37 23.94 -11.39 4.18
N TRP A 38 23.96 -10.06 3.96
CA TRP A 38 23.78 -9.08 5.04
C TRP A 38 22.43 -9.22 5.76
N VAL A 39 21.33 -9.38 5.03
CA VAL A 39 20.00 -9.60 5.65
C VAL A 39 20.00 -10.88 6.48
N PHE A 40 20.67 -11.94 6.04
CA PHE A 40 20.78 -13.19 6.79
C PHE A 40 21.58 -13.02 8.09
N GLU A 41 22.73 -12.34 8.03
CA GLU A 41 23.53 -12.01 9.22
C GLU A 41 22.74 -11.12 10.20
N TRP A 42 22.08 -10.09 9.68
CA TRP A 42 21.23 -9.18 10.45
C TRP A 42 20.05 -9.92 11.11
N GLN A 43 19.41 -10.87 10.41
CA GLN A 43 18.36 -11.70 11.02
C GLN A 43 18.91 -12.57 12.15
N GLY A 44 20.17 -13.00 12.07
CA GLY A 44 20.84 -13.81 13.08
C GLY A 44 21.20 -13.07 14.38
N LEU A 45 21.09 -11.74 14.42
CA LEU A 45 21.37 -10.93 15.60
C LEU A 45 20.41 -11.26 16.77
N PRO A 46 20.80 -11.03 18.03
CA PRO A 46 19.91 -11.16 19.18
C PRO A 46 18.58 -10.40 18.99
N TYR A 47 17.47 -11.04 19.32
CA TYR A 47 16.17 -10.36 19.41
C TYR A 47 16.06 -9.66 20.76
N ILE A 48 15.81 -8.34 20.74
CA ILE A 48 15.55 -7.52 21.92
C ILE A 48 14.08 -7.16 21.91
N SER A 49 13.39 -7.30 23.04
CA SER A 49 11.96 -7.00 23.13
C SER A 49 11.68 -5.53 22.74
N PRO A 50 10.62 -5.25 21.96
CA PRO A 50 10.24 -3.88 21.61
C PRO A 50 9.82 -3.05 22.84
N TYR A 51 9.51 -3.72 23.95
CA TYR A 51 9.12 -3.08 25.21
C TYR A 51 10.30 -2.88 26.17
N GLU A 52 11.50 -3.32 25.80
CA GLU A 52 12.74 -3.09 26.57
C GLU A 52 13.48 -1.86 26.06
N ASN A 53 14.26 -1.21 26.93
CA ASN A 53 15.07 -0.05 26.57
C ASN A 53 16.39 -0.48 25.91
N ALA A 54 16.52 -0.27 24.60
CA ALA A 54 17.76 -0.52 23.85
C ALA A 54 18.47 0.75 23.34
N PHE A 55 18.17 1.93 23.90
CA PHE A 55 18.83 3.19 23.52
C PHE A 55 20.33 3.25 23.88
N HIS A 56 20.79 2.33 24.74
CA HIS A 56 22.21 2.19 25.09
C HIS A 56 23.05 1.63 23.93
N LEU A 57 22.41 1.04 22.91
CA LEU A 57 23.09 0.54 21.72
C LEU A 57 23.56 1.69 20.83
N ASN A 58 24.62 1.43 20.05
CA ASN A 58 25.07 2.39 19.04
C ASN A 58 23.93 2.65 18.02
N PRO A 59 23.44 3.89 17.87
CA PRO A 59 22.32 4.21 16.98
C PRO A 59 22.53 3.84 15.50
N ASN A 60 23.78 3.68 15.08
CA ASN A 60 24.15 3.28 13.71
C ASN A 60 24.54 1.80 13.60
N GLY A 61 24.43 1.02 14.67
CA GLY A 61 24.73 -0.41 14.66
C GLY A 61 23.54 -1.26 14.20
N ASP A 62 23.83 -2.39 13.56
CA ASP A 62 22.82 -3.33 13.06
C ASP A 62 21.89 -3.85 14.16
N GLN A 63 22.39 -3.96 15.40
CA GLN A 63 21.58 -4.35 16.56
C GLN A 63 20.53 -3.29 16.93
N ALA A 64 20.89 -2.00 16.87
CA ALA A 64 19.96 -0.90 17.13
C ALA A 64 18.94 -0.78 16.00
N GLU A 65 19.37 -1.04 14.77
CA GLU A 65 18.46 -1.16 13.62
C GLU A 65 17.49 -2.33 13.80
N LYS A 66 17.96 -3.52 14.21
CA LYS A 66 17.09 -4.66 14.50
C LYS A 66 16.05 -4.35 15.57
N TRP A 67 16.45 -3.69 16.65
CA TRP A 67 15.50 -3.25 17.67
C TRP A 67 14.51 -2.20 17.14
N THR A 68 14.97 -1.24 16.35
CA THR A 68 14.10 -0.24 15.69
C THR A 68 13.05 -0.91 14.79
N VAL A 69 13.45 -1.90 13.99
CA VAL A 69 12.53 -2.69 13.16
C VAL A 69 11.55 -3.47 14.01
N THR A 70 12.00 -4.00 15.15
CA THR A 70 11.14 -4.73 16.09
C THR A 70 10.04 -3.83 16.66
N VAL A 71 10.41 -2.63 17.12
CA VAL A 71 9.44 -1.64 17.63
C VAL A 71 8.45 -1.22 16.54
N LEU A 72 8.95 -0.96 15.32
CA LEU A 72 8.10 -0.56 14.20
C LEU A 72 7.15 -1.69 13.75
N HIS A 73 7.64 -2.93 13.77
CA HIS A 73 6.86 -4.12 13.47
C HIS A 73 5.71 -4.29 14.47
N GLU A 74 6.02 -4.21 15.77
CA GLU A 74 5.01 -4.28 16.82
C GLU A 74 4.01 -3.13 16.73
N LEU A 75 4.48 -1.90 16.50
CA LEU A 75 3.60 -0.73 16.32
C LEU A 75 2.59 -0.96 15.19
N LEU A 76 3.03 -1.48 14.05
CA LEU A 76 2.12 -1.81 12.95
C LEU A 76 1.23 -3.00 13.30
N TRP A 77 1.71 -3.97 14.08
CA TRP A 77 0.91 -5.09 14.53
C TRP A 77 -0.20 -4.67 15.50
N LEU A 78 -0.01 -3.63 16.31
CA LEU A 78 -1.07 -3.10 17.17
C LEU A 78 -2.21 -2.44 16.37
N LEU A 79 -1.95 -1.98 15.15
CA LEU A 79 -2.97 -1.35 14.30
C LEU A 79 -3.93 -2.38 13.71
N VAL A 80 -5.24 -2.09 13.79
CA VAL A 80 -6.30 -2.94 13.20
C VAL A 80 -6.08 -3.18 11.69
N SER A 81 -5.58 -2.18 10.98
CA SER A 81 -5.29 -2.25 9.54
C SER A 81 -3.89 -2.76 9.21
N LYS A 82 -2.98 -2.89 10.18
CA LYS A 82 -1.58 -3.27 9.95
C LYS A 82 -0.84 -2.38 8.94
N LYS A 83 -1.29 -1.13 8.85
CA LYS A 83 -0.76 -0.07 7.98
C LYS A 83 -1.17 1.30 8.49
N THR A 84 -0.35 2.30 8.22
CA THR A 84 -0.59 3.71 8.56
C THR A 84 0.12 4.63 7.58
N GLU A 85 -0.21 5.92 7.58
CA GLU A 85 0.52 6.92 6.81
C GLU A 85 1.96 7.03 7.32
N LYS A 86 2.92 7.17 6.41
CA LYS A 86 4.34 7.29 6.75
C LYS A 86 4.58 8.44 7.72
N GLU A 87 3.92 9.57 7.48
CA GLU A 87 4.00 10.75 8.34
C GLU A 87 3.60 10.46 9.80
N ASN A 88 2.60 9.62 10.03
CA ASN A 88 2.21 9.21 11.38
C ASN A 88 3.30 8.35 12.04
N VAL A 89 3.97 7.49 11.26
CA VAL A 89 5.13 6.71 11.76
C VAL A 89 6.25 7.66 12.17
N LEU A 90 6.56 8.67 11.35
CA LEU A 90 7.64 9.62 11.64
C LEU A 90 7.35 10.41 12.92
N ARG A 91 6.14 10.98 13.05
CA ARG A 91 5.75 11.70 14.27
C ARG A 91 5.83 10.81 15.52
N LEU A 92 5.35 9.57 15.43
CA LEU A 92 5.49 8.61 16.53
C LEU A 92 6.96 8.29 16.84
N GLY A 93 7.80 8.21 15.80
CA GLY A 93 9.24 8.06 15.95
C GLY A 93 9.88 9.23 16.68
N ASP A 94 9.47 10.45 16.39
CA ASP A 94 9.96 11.64 17.09
C ASP A 94 9.53 11.63 18.57
N TYR A 95 8.27 11.30 18.87
CA TYR A 95 7.77 11.16 20.25
C TYR A 95 8.48 10.05 21.04
N LEU A 96 8.84 8.95 20.38
CA LEU A 96 9.53 7.82 20.99
C LEU A 96 11.07 8.00 21.00
N GLY A 97 11.63 9.08 20.45
CA GLY A 97 13.08 9.32 20.40
C GLY A 97 13.84 8.50 19.33
N PHE A 98 13.12 7.95 18.34
CA PHE A 98 13.69 7.28 17.17
C PHE A 98 14.10 8.23 16.05
N GLY A 99 13.42 9.36 15.90
CA GLY A 99 13.69 10.32 14.83
C GLY A 99 13.83 9.64 13.46
N ASN A 100 14.94 9.91 12.76
CA ASN A 100 15.21 9.39 11.42
C ASN A 100 15.46 7.87 11.37
N ARG A 101 15.55 7.15 12.51
CA ARG A 101 15.79 5.70 12.52
C ARG A 101 14.63 4.93 11.88
N PHE A 102 13.38 5.38 12.05
CA PHE A 102 12.23 4.76 11.36
C PHE A 102 12.30 4.94 9.85
N THR A 103 12.72 6.11 9.37
CA THR A 103 12.93 6.33 7.93
C THR A 103 13.99 5.38 7.38
N LYS A 104 15.11 5.22 8.07
CA LYS A 104 16.18 4.29 7.66
C LYS A 104 15.68 2.85 7.63
N ALA A 105 15.01 2.39 8.70
CA ALA A 105 14.46 1.04 8.80
C ALA A 105 13.46 0.71 7.67
N LEU A 106 12.61 1.68 7.28
CA LEU A 106 11.66 1.50 6.17
C LEU A 106 12.36 1.32 4.81
N VAL A 107 13.49 1.98 4.61
CA VAL A 107 14.28 1.90 3.36
C VAL A 107 15.13 0.62 3.33
N HIS A 108 15.75 0.28 4.46
CA HIS A 108 16.66 -0.87 4.56
C HIS A 108 15.93 -2.22 4.52
N HIS A 109 14.66 -2.28 4.97
CA HIS A 109 13.90 -3.53 5.07
C HIS A 109 12.64 -3.58 4.18
N PRO A 110 12.79 -3.51 2.85
CA PRO A 110 11.68 -3.55 1.91
C PRO A 110 10.99 -4.92 1.84
N GLY A 111 11.59 -5.98 2.41
CA GLY A 111 10.99 -7.31 2.52
C GLY A 111 10.04 -7.46 3.72
N ILE A 112 10.13 -6.56 4.70
CA ILE A 112 9.26 -6.53 5.89
C ILE A 112 8.19 -5.45 5.71
N PHE A 113 8.63 -4.25 5.34
CA PHE A 113 7.75 -3.10 5.13
C PHE A 113 7.57 -2.81 3.64
N TYR A 114 6.38 -2.36 3.29
CA TYR A 114 6.08 -1.81 1.97
C TYR A 114 5.64 -0.37 2.13
N VAL A 115 6.26 0.54 1.39
CA VAL A 115 5.83 1.93 1.31
C VAL A 115 5.09 2.13 0.00
N SER A 116 3.76 2.24 0.09
CA SER A 116 2.91 2.56 -1.06
C SER A 116 2.85 4.07 -1.24
N ASN A 117 3.08 4.56 -2.47
CA ASN A 117 2.80 5.95 -2.82
C ASN A 117 1.53 6.00 -3.67
N LYS A 118 0.42 6.48 -3.11
CA LYS A 118 -0.86 6.57 -3.80
C LYS A 118 -1.46 7.95 -3.62
N ILE A 119 -1.79 8.62 -4.72
CA ILE A 119 -2.48 9.93 -4.73
C ILE A 119 -1.79 10.89 -3.73
N ARG A 120 -0.46 11.03 -3.87
CA ARG A 120 0.43 11.86 -3.03
C ARG A 120 0.53 11.44 -1.55
N THR A 121 -0.07 10.33 -1.15
CA THR A 121 -0.02 9.80 0.22
C THR A 121 0.92 8.61 0.29
N GLN A 122 1.93 8.69 1.16
CA GLN A 122 2.82 7.57 1.46
C GLN A 122 2.25 6.74 2.62
N THR A 123 1.94 5.47 2.37
CA THR A 123 1.42 4.54 3.39
C THR A 123 2.43 3.44 3.64
N VAL A 124 2.80 3.26 4.91
CA VAL A 124 3.60 2.12 5.37
C VAL A 124 2.66 0.95 5.65
N VAL A 125 2.96 -0.19 5.04
CA VAL A 125 2.21 -1.44 5.17
C VAL A 125 3.16 -2.53 5.64
N LEU A 126 2.72 -3.31 6.62
CA LEU A 126 3.45 -4.49 7.04
C LEU A 126 3.15 -5.67 6.10
N ARG A 127 4.16 -6.19 5.40
CA ARG A 127 3.95 -7.16 4.30
C ARG A 127 3.40 -8.50 4.77
N GLU A 128 3.93 -9.03 5.87
CA GLU A 128 3.45 -10.30 6.45
C GLU A 128 1.95 -10.29 6.79
N ALA A 129 1.40 -9.11 7.04
CA ALA A 129 -0.01 -8.95 7.38
C ALA A 129 -0.93 -9.16 6.18
N TYR A 130 -0.39 -9.14 4.96
CA TYR A 130 -1.16 -9.14 3.72
C TYR A 130 -0.77 -10.30 2.81
N ARG A 131 -1.79 -10.97 2.24
CA ARG A 131 -1.63 -11.95 1.17
C ARG A 131 -2.60 -11.65 0.04
N LYS A 132 -2.10 -11.54 -1.19
CA LYS A 132 -2.90 -11.22 -2.40
C LYS A 132 -3.80 -9.98 -2.22
N GLY A 133 -3.30 -8.96 -1.51
CA GLY A 133 -4.03 -7.72 -1.23
C GLY A 133 -5.03 -7.77 -0.07
N PHE A 134 -5.24 -8.93 0.57
CA PHE A 134 -6.13 -9.07 1.71
C PHE A 134 -5.36 -9.23 3.02
N LEU A 135 -5.91 -8.68 4.10
CA LEU A 135 -5.37 -8.87 5.44
C LEU A 135 -5.51 -10.34 5.85
N VAL A 136 -4.42 -10.95 6.29
CA VAL A 136 -4.36 -12.37 6.70
C VAL A 136 -5.32 -12.61 7.86
N HIS A 137 -5.26 -11.77 8.90
CA HIS A 137 -6.18 -11.79 10.03
C HIS A 137 -7.25 -10.71 9.88
N LYS A 138 -8.46 -11.12 9.48
CA LYS A 138 -9.56 -10.20 9.23
C LYS A 138 -10.20 -9.74 10.54
N HIS A 139 -10.10 -8.43 10.83
CA HIS A 139 -10.81 -7.82 11.95
C HIS A 139 -12.23 -7.36 11.52
N PRO A 140 -13.28 -7.53 12.35
CA PRO A 140 -14.65 -7.11 12.04
C PRO A 140 -14.78 -5.63 11.65
N LEU A 141 -14.01 -4.75 12.33
CA LEU A 141 -13.96 -3.32 12.01
C LEU A 141 -13.50 -3.04 10.58
N MET A 142 -12.54 -3.82 10.06
CA MET A 142 -12.13 -3.69 8.66
C MET A 142 -13.25 -4.09 7.71
N GLY A 143 -13.99 -5.16 8.03
CA GLY A 143 -15.17 -5.57 7.28
C GLY A 143 -16.25 -4.47 7.23
N MET A 144 -16.53 -3.84 8.37
CA MET A 144 -17.46 -2.70 8.44
C MET A 144 -16.97 -1.51 7.62
N ARG A 145 -15.68 -1.16 7.71
CA ARG A 145 -15.07 -0.09 6.92
C ARG A 145 -15.22 -0.34 5.41
N PHE A 146 -14.95 -1.56 4.95
CA PHE A 146 -15.12 -1.91 3.53
C PHE A 146 -16.58 -1.81 3.06
N ARG A 147 -17.54 -2.28 3.87
CA ARG A 147 -18.97 -2.15 3.56
C ARG A 147 -19.39 -0.68 3.48
N TYR A 148 -18.95 0.14 4.44
CA TYR A 148 -19.22 1.58 4.46
C TYR A 148 -18.68 2.28 3.20
N ILE A 149 -17.41 2.06 2.85
CA ILE A 149 -16.80 2.63 1.63
C ILE A 149 -17.58 2.21 0.38
N ARG A 150 -17.97 0.93 0.29
CA ARG A 150 -18.77 0.42 -0.84
C ARG A 150 -20.11 1.14 -0.96
N LEU A 151 -20.81 1.37 0.15
CA LEU A 151 -22.09 2.09 0.16
C LEU A 151 -21.92 3.55 -0.27
N MET A 152 -20.91 4.24 0.26
CA MET A 152 -20.62 5.64 -0.10
C MET A 152 -20.27 5.80 -1.58
N SER A 153 -19.53 4.85 -2.16
CA SER A 153 -19.21 4.84 -3.58
C SER A 153 -20.45 4.62 -4.46
N LYS A 154 -21.38 3.76 -4.05
CA LYS A 154 -22.67 3.54 -4.76
C LYS A 154 -23.55 4.80 -4.73
N ALA A 155 -23.62 5.49 -3.59
CA ALA A 155 -24.38 6.74 -3.45
C ALA A 155 -23.87 7.84 -4.40
N LYS A 156 -22.55 8.00 -4.54
CA LYS A 156 -21.95 8.95 -5.49
C LYS A 156 -22.29 8.63 -6.95
N LYS A 157 -22.32 7.35 -7.34
CA LYS A 157 -22.71 6.93 -8.70
C LYS A 157 -24.17 7.30 -9.02
N LYS A 158 -25.10 7.18 -8.06
CA LYS A 158 -26.50 7.60 -8.24
C LYS A 158 -26.63 9.12 -8.43
N ARG A 159 -25.92 9.93 -7.64
CA ARG A 159 -25.93 11.41 -7.75
C ARG A 159 -25.36 11.91 -9.07
N ARG A 160 -24.34 11.25 -9.64
CA ARG A 160 -23.80 11.63 -10.96
C ARG A 160 -24.77 11.29 -12.10
N LYS A 161 -25.57 10.22 -11.96
CA LYS A 161 -26.60 9.84 -12.95
C LYS A 161 -27.84 10.75 -12.93
N SER A 162 -28.17 11.37 -11.80
CA SER A 162 -29.35 12.25 -11.68
C SER A 162 -29.13 13.70 -12.15
N VAL A 163 -27.88 14.12 -12.44
CA VAL A 163 -27.55 15.50 -12.85
C VAL A 163 -27.34 15.63 -14.38
N GLY A 164 -27.40 14.52 -15.13
CA GLY A 164 -27.10 14.50 -16.57
C GLY A 164 -28.29 14.19 -17.50
N GLY A 165 -29.54 14.45 -17.08
CA GLY A 165 -30.69 13.95 -17.85
C GLY A 165 -31.90 14.87 -17.87
N VAL A 166 -31.79 16.05 -18.47
CA VAL A 166 -32.91 16.69 -19.18
C VAL A 166 -32.37 17.41 -20.42
N SER A 167 -32.45 16.76 -21.58
CA SER A 167 -32.59 17.44 -22.87
C SER A 167 -33.61 16.64 -23.67
N HIS A 168 -34.88 17.01 -23.51
CA HIS A 168 -35.93 16.67 -24.45
C HIS A 168 -36.05 17.86 -25.40
N SER A 169 -35.38 17.81 -26.54
CA SER A 169 -35.67 18.69 -27.67
C SER A 169 -36.30 17.86 -28.80
N GLN A 170 -37.60 18.08 -28.98
CA GLN A 170 -38.41 17.80 -30.16
C GLN A 170 -37.62 17.90 -31.46
N LEU A 171 -37.98 17.07 -32.46
CA LEU A 171 -38.29 17.59 -33.79
C LEU A 171 -39.22 16.64 -34.54
N GLN A 172 -40.39 17.21 -34.81
CA GLN A 172 -41.49 16.75 -35.63
C GLN A 172 -41.09 16.79 -37.11
N ARG A 173 -41.43 15.77 -37.90
CA ARG A 173 -41.39 15.86 -39.37
C ARG A 173 -42.49 15.00 -40.01
N GLN A 174 -43.48 15.67 -40.61
CA GLN A 174 -44.33 15.15 -41.69
C GLN A 174 -43.56 15.32 -43.03
N VAL A 175 -43.77 14.64 -44.17
CA VAL A 175 -44.99 14.28 -44.92
C VAL A 175 -44.64 13.19 -46.02
N SER A 176 -45.67 12.42 -46.43
CA SER A 176 -45.98 11.75 -47.74
C SER A 176 -45.25 10.50 -48.34
N SER A 177 -46.06 9.42 -48.40
CA SER A 177 -46.39 8.51 -49.54
C SER A 177 -45.31 7.71 -50.30
N THR A 178 -45.40 6.36 -50.27
CA THR A 178 -46.12 5.53 -51.28
C THR A 178 -45.89 4.01 -51.04
N LYS A 179 -47.00 3.25 -50.93
CA LYS A 179 -47.27 1.82 -51.22
C LYS A 179 -46.14 0.77 -51.17
N LYS A 180 -46.32 -0.27 -50.32
CA LYS A 180 -46.79 -1.65 -50.60
C LYS A 180 -46.10 -2.67 -49.66
N GLY A 181 -46.91 -3.52 -49.02
CA GLY A 181 -46.60 -4.95 -48.92
C GLY A 181 -46.21 -5.52 -47.55
N ILE A 182 -47.18 -6.19 -46.94
CA ILE A 182 -47.08 -7.57 -46.38
C ILE A 182 -46.56 -7.77 -44.94
N GLU A 183 -47.49 -8.34 -44.18
CA GLU A 183 -47.44 -9.29 -43.06
C GLU A 183 -47.12 -8.91 -41.61
N ARG A 184 -48.09 -9.32 -40.79
CA ARG A 184 -48.10 -9.39 -39.33
C ARG A 184 -47.43 -10.69 -38.91
N ASN A 185 -46.49 -10.64 -37.99
CA ASN A 185 -46.51 -11.62 -36.90
C ASN A 185 -45.83 -11.09 -35.63
N ALA A 186 -46.52 -11.27 -34.51
CA ALA A 186 -46.10 -10.84 -33.19
C ALA A 186 -45.29 -11.94 -32.50
N LYS A 187 -44.14 -11.60 -31.91
CA LYS A 187 -43.68 -12.26 -30.67
C LYS A 187 -42.63 -11.44 -29.93
N TYR A 188 -42.99 -10.99 -28.74
CA TYR A 188 -42.09 -10.51 -27.71
C TYR A 188 -41.21 -11.66 -27.21
N LYS A 189 -39.88 -11.46 -27.11
CA LYS A 189 -39.10 -11.93 -25.96
C LYS A 189 -37.82 -11.11 -25.78
N SER A 190 -37.61 -10.77 -24.53
CA SER A 190 -36.64 -9.90 -23.89
C SER A 190 -35.16 -10.21 -24.16
N ARG A 191 -34.41 -9.11 -24.23
CA ARG A 191 -32.95 -8.94 -24.28
C ARG A 191 -32.36 -9.02 -22.87
N GLU A 192 -31.32 -9.83 -22.67
CA GLU A 192 -30.33 -9.63 -21.62
C GLU A 192 -28.93 -9.76 -22.23
N GLU A 193 -28.27 -8.61 -22.39
CA GLU A 193 -26.83 -8.51 -22.66
C GLU A 193 -26.11 -8.49 -21.31
N GLU A 194 -25.38 -9.55 -21.01
CA GLU A 194 -24.42 -9.59 -19.91
C GLU A 194 -23.22 -8.69 -20.24
N ASN A 195 -23.25 -7.44 -19.78
CA ASN A 195 -22.06 -6.60 -19.70
C ASN A 195 -21.34 -6.87 -18.37
N GLY A 196 -20.49 -7.88 -18.37
CA GLY A 196 -19.55 -8.19 -17.30
C GLY A 196 -18.38 -7.18 -17.27
N SER A 197 -18.56 -6.05 -16.60
CA SER A 197 -17.46 -5.15 -16.24
C SER A 197 -16.83 -5.64 -14.93
N SER A 198 -15.84 -6.53 -15.08
CA SER A 198 -14.85 -6.83 -14.05
C SER A 198 -13.65 -5.91 -14.27
N GLU A 199 -13.55 -4.83 -13.51
CA GLU A 199 -12.37 -3.95 -13.54
C GLU A 199 -11.55 -4.09 -12.26
N SER A 200 -10.59 -5.00 -12.36
CA SER A 200 -9.28 -4.88 -11.77
C SER A 200 -8.46 -3.90 -12.62
N GLU A 201 -8.27 -2.67 -12.15
CA GLU A 201 -7.30 -1.76 -12.77
C GLU A 201 -6.16 -1.50 -11.78
N PHE A 202 -5.13 -2.31 -11.97
CA PHE A 202 -3.75 -2.01 -11.64
C PHE A 202 -3.12 -1.58 -12.96
N GLU A 203 -2.90 -0.29 -13.15
CA GLU A 203 -2.12 0.22 -14.29
C GLU A 203 -0.95 1.01 -13.73
N ASP A 204 0.23 0.45 -14.01
CA ASP A 204 1.56 0.99 -13.85
C ASP A 204 1.84 1.94 -15.03
N VAL A 205 2.09 3.22 -14.75
CA VAL A 205 2.63 4.14 -15.74
C VAL A 205 3.71 4.98 -15.07
N GLY A 206 4.91 4.41 -14.99
CA GLY A 206 6.13 5.17 -14.82
C GLY A 206 6.51 5.83 -16.14
N SER A 207 6.35 7.14 -16.24
CA SER A 207 7.07 7.94 -17.22
C SER A 207 8.05 8.83 -16.48
N SER A 208 9.33 8.52 -16.65
CA SER A 208 10.45 9.38 -16.30
C SER A 208 10.37 10.67 -17.11
N ASP A 209 10.40 11.81 -16.44
CA ASP A 209 10.98 13.01 -17.02
C ASP A 209 11.55 13.89 -15.91
N SER A 210 12.88 13.98 -15.88
CA SER A 210 13.62 14.90 -15.03
C SER A 210 14.54 15.70 -15.93
N ASN A 211 14.06 16.85 -16.39
CA ASN A 211 14.89 17.97 -16.81
C ASN A 211 14.30 19.24 -16.22
N LEU A 212 14.97 19.77 -15.20
CA LEU A 212 14.77 21.13 -14.73
C LEU A 212 16.17 21.73 -14.55
N GLU A 213 16.50 22.60 -15.50
CA GLU A 213 17.61 23.54 -15.43
C GLU A 213 17.42 24.49 -14.25
N GLY A 214 18.50 24.71 -13.50
CA GLY A 214 18.59 25.73 -12.46
C GLY A 214 19.95 26.41 -12.58
N ALA A 215 19.95 27.57 -13.25
CA ALA A 215 21.08 28.45 -13.42
C ALA A 215 21.63 28.94 -12.06
N ASN A 216 22.94 28.82 -11.86
CA ASN A 216 23.66 29.59 -10.86
C ASN A 216 24.74 30.41 -11.58
N ASN A 217 24.50 31.71 -11.60
CA ASN A 217 25.40 32.77 -12.00
C ASN A 217 26.28 33.08 -10.78
N ASP A 218 27.58 32.78 -10.82
CA ASP A 218 28.52 33.27 -9.80
C ASP A 218 29.68 34.02 -10.46
N GLY A 219 29.78 35.28 -10.08
CA GLY A 219 30.65 36.29 -10.66
C GLY A 219 32.08 36.14 -10.17
N THR A 220 32.97 35.73 -11.05
CA THR A 220 34.42 35.82 -10.81
C THR A 220 34.89 37.26 -11.05
N ARG A 221 34.95 38.07 -9.98
CA ARG A 221 35.78 39.28 -9.95
C ARG A 221 37.26 38.85 -10.00
N LYS A 222 37.89 38.91 -11.17
CA LYS A 222 39.36 38.91 -11.28
C LYS A 222 39.90 40.31 -11.03
N MET A 223 40.84 40.39 -10.08
CA MET A 223 41.65 41.56 -9.79
C MET A 223 42.60 41.87 -10.95
N LYS A 224 42.84 43.17 -11.06
CA LYS A 224 43.70 43.91 -11.98
C LYS A 224 45.18 43.64 -11.71
N MET A 225 45.95 43.38 -12.76
CA MET A 225 47.26 43.99 -13.02
C MET A 225 47.25 44.41 -14.48
#